data_AF-A0A4R5W6F7-F1
#
_entry.id   AF-A0A4R5W6F7-F1
#
_cell.length_a   1.000
_cell.length_b   1.000
_cell.length_c   1.000
_cell.angle_alpha   90.00
_cell.angle_beta   90.00
_cell.angle_gamma   90.00
#
_symmetry.space_group_name_H-M   'P 1'
#
loop_
_entity.id
_entity.type
_entity.pdbx_description
1 polymer ?
#
loop_
_entity_poly.entity_id
_entity_poly.type
_entity_poly.pdbx_seq_one_letter_code
_entity_poly.pdbx_strand_id
1 'polypeptide(L)'
;MHTPFFKSAVFSHLIFCLCLASACLSNSAFAIHKCVNKGQVTYSDLPCPAGSDTQPFTQAIPPPVDPAAAKAQHQSNVKQLEKIDKAQETERLREQQLANLRATQLKREEKQRQQRERQCKRLDVQWQLARKRLSAPYSNRYELDKIKEKDLAEQYRALCK
;
A
#
# COMPACT_ATOMS: atom_id res chain seq x y z
N MET A 1 -60.46 30.92 -57.49
CA MET A 1 -59.19 30.97 -56.74
C MET A 1 -59.27 29.95 -55.60
N HIS A 2 -58.28 29.06 -55.55
CA HIS A 2 -57.89 28.19 -54.43
C HIS A 2 -58.79 27.00 -54.02
N THR A 3 -58.43 25.86 -54.61
CA THR A 3 -58.42 24.53 -54.00
C THR A 3 -57.89 24.52 -52.55
N PRO A 4 -58.37 23.63 -51.68
CA PRO A 4 -57.41 22.74 -51.02
C PRO A 4 -57.95 21.31 -50.82
N PHE A 5 -57.96 20.52 -51.90
CA PHE A 5 -58.02 19.04 -51.85
C PHE A 5 -56.73 18.40 -51.25
N PHE A 6 -55.74 19.21 -50.87
CA PHE A 6 -54.36 18.76 -50.62
C PHE A 6 -54.03 18.38 -49.17
N LYS A 7 -54.92 18.65 -48.19
CA LYS A 7 -54.57 18.48 -46.76
C LYS A 7 -54.83 17.07 -46.19
N SER A 8 -55.70 16.27 -46.80
CA SER A 8 -56.07 14.93 -46.27
C SER A 8 -55.06 13.83 -46.63
N ALA A 9 -54.52 13.85 -47.86
CA ALA A 9 -53.58 12.84 -48.34
C ALA A 9 -52.18 12.96 -47.67
N VAL A 10 -51.74 14.19 -47.37
CA VAL A 10 -50.43 14.43 -46.75
C VAL A 10 -50.43 14.00 -45.28
N PHE A 11 -51.56 14.19 -44.57
CA PHE A 11 -51.72 13.69 -43.19
C PHE A 11 -51.77 12.16 -43.12
N SER A 12 -52.43 11.51 -44.10
CA SER A 12 -52.48 10.04 -44.16
C SER A 12 -51.10 9.42 -44.42
N HIS A 13 -50.29 10.03 -45.30
CA HIS A 13 -48.90 9.59 -45.53
C HIS A 13 -47.94 9.94 -44.39
N LEU A 14 -48.11 11.08 -43.72
CA LEU A 14 -47.33 11.41 -42.53
C LEU A 14 -47.60 10.43 -41.38
N ILE A 15 -48.85 10.04 -41.16
CA ILE A 15 -49.21 9.05 -40.14
C ILE A 15 -48.69 7.65 -40.53
N PHE A 16 -48.78 7.27 -41.82
CA PHE A 16 -48.26 5.99 -42.29
C PHE A 16 -46.72 5.90 -42.18
N CYS A 17 -45.99 6.97 -42.51
CA CYS A 17 -44.54 7.04 -42.31
C CYS A 17 -44.15 7.07 -40.83
N LEU A 18 -44.91 7.76 -39.98
CA LEU A 18 -44.66 7.80 -38.53
C LEU A 18 -44.90 6.43 -37.88
N CYS A 19 -45.95 5.70 -38.29
CA CYS A 19 -46.22 4.34 -37.84
C CYS A 19 -45.17 3.32 -38.32
N LEU A 20 -44.66 3.45 -39.56
CA LEU A 20 -43.55 2.61 -40.04
C LEU A 20 -42.25 2.89 -39.27
N ALA A 21 -41.98 4.16 -38.90
CA ALA A 21 -40.80 4.51 -38.12
C ALA A 21 -40.87 4.00 -36.67
N SER A 22 -42.06 3.97 -36.05
CA SER A 22 -42.25 3.44 -34.69
C SER A 22 -42.12 1.91 -34.59
N ALA A 23 -42.33 1.17 -35.70
CA ALA A 23 -42.14 -0.29 -35.72
C ALA A 23 -40.67 -0.71 -35.72
N CYS A 24 -39.75 0.17 -36.10
CA CYS A 24 -38.30 -0.10 -36.07
C CYS A 24 -37.65 0.16 -34.70
N LEU A 25 -38.36 0.80 -33.76
CA LEU A 25 -37.94 0.89 -32.35
C LEU A 25 -38.54 -0.27 -31.54
N SER A 26 -38.43 -1.49 -32.05
CA SER A 26 -38.62 -2.67 -31.22
C SER A 26 -37.55 -2.64 -30.14
N ASN A 27 -37.97 -2.27 -28.95
CA ASN A 27 -37.26 -2.30 -27.68
C ASN A 27 -36.35 -3.55 -27.64
N SER A 28 -35.07 -3.39 -27.97
CA SER A 28 -34.07 -4.41 -27.72
C SER A 28 -33.91 -4.46 -26.21
N ALA A 29 -34.80 -5.21 -25.55
CA ALA A 29 -34.53 -5.68 -24.21
C ALA A 29 -33.11 -6.27 -24.27
N PHE A 30 -32.18 -5.66 -23.53
CA PHE A 30 -30.79 -6.10 -23.44
C PHE A 30 -30.76 -7.51 -22.87
N ALA A 31 -30.96 -8.49 -23.75
CA ALA A 31 -30.93 -9.90 -23.46
C ALA A 31 -29.61 -10.40 -24.05
N ILE A 32 -28.64 -10.65 -23.19
CA ILE A 32 -27.38 -11.26 -23.63
C ILE A 32 -27.70 -12.66 -24.12
N HIS A 33 -27.66 -12.86 -25.44
CA HIS A 33 -27.91 -14.14 -26.08
C HIS A 33 -26.62 -14.96 -26.12
N LYS A 34 -26.69 -16.17 -25.59
CA LYS A 34 -25.62 -17.18 -25.78
C LYS A 34 -25.89 -17.92 -27.09
N CYS A 35 -25.07 -17.66 -28.09
CA CYS A 35 -25.13 -18.32 -29.39
C CYS A 35 -24.04 -19.39 -29.50
N VAL A 36 -24.40 -20.59 -29.97
CA VAL A 36 -23.43 -21.65 -30.27
C VAL A 36 -23.38 -21.87 -31.78
N ASN A 37 -22.22 -21.63 -32.40
CA ASN A 37 -22.01 -21.84 -33.83
C ASN A 37 -20.72 -22.68 -34.02
N LYS A 38 -20.83 -23.86 -34.63
CA LYS A 38 -19.70 -24.79 -34.87
C LYS A 38 -18.83 -25.07 -33.62
N GLY A 39 -19.45 -25.13 -32.45
CA GLY A 39 -18.75 -25.38 -31.17
C GLY A 39 -18.12 -24.13 -30.52
N GLN A 40 -18.18 -22.96 -31.16
CA GLN A 40 -17.77 -21.69 -30.57
C GLN A 40 -18.97 -21.02 -29.88
N VAL A 41 -18.79 -20.66 -28.61
CA VAL A 41 -19.79 -19.93 -27.82
C VAL A 41 -19.50 -18.44 -27.95
N THR A 42 -20.48 -17.67 -28.42
CA THR A 42 -20.40 -16.22 -28.50
C THR A 42 -21.58 -15.60 -27.76
N TYR A 43 -21.32 -14.54 -27.00
CA TYR A 43 -22.35 -13.78 -26.30
C TYR A 43 -22.58 -12.49 -27.06
N SER A 44 -23.83 -12.20 -27.43
CA SER A 44 -24.18 -11.01 -28.20
C SER A 44 -25.49 -10.41 -27.70
N ASP A 45 -25.60 -9.09 -27.78
CA ASP A 45 -26.83 -8.34 -27.53
C ASP A 45 -27.77 -8.36 -28.76
N LEU A 46 -27.32 -8.95 -29.88
CA LEU A 46 -28.11 -9.18 -31.08
C LEU A 46 -28.66 -10.62 -31.10
N PRO A 47 -29.82 -10.85 -31.74
CA PRO A 47 -30.35 -12.21 -31.90
C PRO A 47 -29.35 -13.09 -32.66
N CYS A 48 -29.27 -14.36 -32.26
CA CYS A 48 -28.31 -15.29 -32.83
C CYS A 48 -28.49 -15.45 -34.36
N PRO A 49 -27.41 -15.42 -35.16
CA PRO A 49 -27.49 -15.51 -36.62
C PRO A 49 -28.12 -16.84 -37.08
N ALA A 50 -28.80 -16.83 -38.23
CA ALA A 50 -29.49 -18.00 -38.76
C ALA A 50 -28.57 -19.24 -38.83
N GLY A 51 -29.03 -20.36 -38.27
CA GLY A 51 -28.26 -21.61 -38.17
C GLY A 51 -27.41 -21.76 -36.90
N SER A 52 -27.58 -20.88 -35.90
CA SER A 52 -26.99 -21.05 -34.56
C SER A 52 -28.05 -21.38 -33.51
N ASP A 53 -27.71 -22.29 -32.60
CA ASP A 53 -28.61 -22.71 -31.51
C ASP A 53 -28.59 -21.66 -30.39
N THR A 54 -29.75 -21.08 -30.10
CA THR A 54 -30.01 -20.32 -28.88
C THR A 54 -30.25 -21.30 -27.74
N GLN A 55 -29.25 -21.53 -26.89
CA GLN A 55 -29.48 -22.23 -25.63
C GLN A 55 -29.99 -21.23 -24.58
N PRO A 56 -31.16 -21.46 -23.95
CA PRO A 56 -31.56 -20.68 -22.80
C PRO A 56 -30.52 -20.83 -21.69
N PHE A 57 -30.12 -19.71 -21.07
CA PHE A 57 -29.25 -19.73 -19.91
C PHE A 57 -29.97 -20.43 -18.76
N THR A 58 -29.66 -21.70 -18.53
CA THR A 58 -30.07 -22.40 -17.32
C THR A 58 -29.11 -22.00 -16.22
N GLN A 59 -29.57 -21.15 -15.32
CA GLN A 59 -28.84 -20.81 -14.11
C GLN A 59 -28.66 -22.12 -13.33
N ALA A 60 -27.42 -22.62 -13.29
CA ALA A 60 -27.12 -23.87 -12.59
C ALA A 60 -27.50 -23.70 -11.12
N ILE A 61 -28.50 -24.46 -10.67
CA ILE A 61 -28.88 -24.50 -9.26
C ILE A 61 -27.71 -25.19 -8.55
N PRO A 62 -27.02 -24.52 -7.60
CA PRO A 62 -25.94 -25.15 -6.88
C PRO A 62 -26.49 -26.39 -6.15
N PRO A 63 -25.72 -27.48 -6.07
CA PRO A 63 -26.17 -28.68 -5.38
C PRO A 63 -26.52 -28.33 -3.92
N PRO A 64 -27.55 -28.97 -3.33
CA PRO A 64 -27.92 -28.74 -1.95
C PRO A 64 -26.71 -29.03 -1.05
N VAL A 65 -26.25 -28.02 -0.33
CA VAL A 65 -25.10 -28.11 0.57
C VAL A 65 -25.56 -28.84 1.82
N ASP A 66 -24.89 -29.94 2.17
CA ASP A 66 -25.12 -30.63 3.44
C ASP A 66 -24.82 -29.68 4.62
N PRO A 67 -25.81 -29.36 5.48
CA PRO A 67 -25.63 -28.45 6.59
C PRO A 67 -24.56 -28.92 7.59
N ALA A 68 -24.33 -30.22 7.72
CA ALA A 68 -23.27 -30.76 8.57
C ALA A 68 -21.88 -30.46 7.98
N ALA A 69 -21.69 -30.68 6.67
CA ALA A 69 -20.46 -30.32 5.95
C ALA A 69 -20.18 -28.81 6.01
N ALA A 70 -21.21 -27.97 5.82
CA ALA A 70 -21.06 -26.51 5.93
C ALA A 70 -20.61 -26.07 7.33
N LYS A 71 -21.17 -26.67 8.39
CA LYS A 71 -20.79 -26.37 9.77
C LYS A 71 -19.36 -26.82 10.09
N ALA A 72 -18.95 -27.99 9.61
CA ALA A 72 -17.58 -28.48 9.78
C ALA A 72 -16.56 -27.59 9.06
N GLN A 73 -16.87 -27.15 7.83
CA GLN A 73 -16.02 -26.23 7.08
C GLN A 73 -15.92 -24.86 7.78
N HIS A 74 -17.03 -24.33 8.29
CA HIS A 74 -17.02 -23.09 9.05
C HIS A 74 -16.13 -23.19 10.31
N GLN A 75 -16.26 -24.27 11.08
CA GLN A 75 -15.41 -24.50 12.25
C GLN A 75 -13.93 -24.64 11.90
N SER A 76 -13.61 -25.27 10.77
CA SER A 76 -12.23 -25.36 10.26
C SER A 76 -11.67 -23.98 9.91
N ASN A 77 -12.47 -23.15 9.22
CA ASN A 77 -12.08 -21.79 8.84
C ASN A 77 -11.86 -20.91 10.08
N VAL A 78 -12.74 -20.98 11.08
CA VAL A 78 -12.57 -20.25 12.35
C VAL A 78 -11.26 -20.63 13.02
N LYS A 79 -10.97 -21.93 13.14
CA LYS A 79 -9.70 -22.40 13.72
C LYS A 79 -8.47 -21.95 12.91
N GLN A 80 -8.59 -21.87 11.59
CA GLN A 80 -7.51 -21.37 10.74
C GLN A 80 -7.29 -19.87 10.93
N LEU A 81 -8.36 -19.08 11.02
CA LEU A 81 -8.28 -17.64 11.30
C LEU A 81 -7.64 -17.40 12.68
N GLU A 82 -8.05 -18.11 13.72
CA GLU A 82 -7.44 -17.98 15.05
C GLU A 82 -5.94 -18.29 15.05
N LYS A 83 -5.49 -19.25 14.23
CA LYS A 83 -4.05 -19.55 14.07
C LYS A 83 -3.31 -18.42 13.37
N ILE A 84 -3.91 -17.83 12.33
CA ILE A 84 -3.35 -16.70 11.60
C ILE A 84 -3.24 -15.49 12.53
N ASP A 85 -4.29 -15.15 13.26
CA ASP A 85 -4.31 -14.03 14.20
C ASP A 85 -3.23 -14.18 15.28
N LYS A 86 -3.10 -15.38 15.86
CA LYS A 86 -2.03 -15.67 16.84
C LYS A 86 -0.63 -15.55 16.24
N ALA A 87 -0.44 -16.00 15.00
CA ALA A 87 0.84 -15.87 14.32
C ALA A 87 1.19 -14.40 14.05
N GLN A 88 0.22 -13.61 13.59
CA GLN A 88 0.39 -12.17 13.36
C GLN A 88 0.69 -11.43 14.65
N GLU A 89 0.00 -11.73 15.74
CA GLU A 89 0.25 -11.09 17.04
C GLU A 89 1.65 -11.42 17.55
N THR A 90 2.08 -12.69 17.42
CA THR A 90 3.42 -13.10 17.81
C THR A 90 4.49 -12.36 17.01
N GLU A 91 4.29 -12.20 15.70
CA GLU A 91 5.24 -11.49 14.85
C GLU A 91 5.27 -9.99 15.18
N ARG A 92 4.11 -9.37 15.39
CA ARG A 92 4.02 -7.98 15.83
C ARG A 92 4.76 -7.75 17.15
N LEU A 93 4.63 -8.67 18.11
CA LEU A 93 5.37 -8.60 19.38
C LEU A 93 6.89 -8.72 19.17
N ARG A 94 7.35 -9.60 18.27
CA ARG A 94 8.77 -9.72 17.93
C ARG A 94 9.31 -8.46 17.27
N GLU A 95 8.58 -7.89 16.32
CA GLU A 95 8.96 -6.65 15.65
C GLU A 95 9.06 -5.50 16.65
N GLN A 96 8.09 -5.38 17.56
CA GLN A 96 8.11 -4.39 18.63
C GLN A 96 9.32 -4.57 19.56
N GLN A 97 9.63 -5.81 19.95
CA GLN A 97 10.82 -6.10 20.76
C GLN A 97 12.11 -5.71 20.02
N LEU A 98 12.22 -6.05 18.74
CA LEU A 98 13.39 -5.71 17.93
C LEU A 98 13.53 -4.19 17.75
N ALA A 99 12.42 -3.49 17.51
CA ALA A 99 12.40 -2.03 17.43
C ALA A 99 12.85 -1.38 18.75
N ASN A 100 12.36 -1.89 19.89
CA ASN A 100 12.78 -1.42 21.21
C ASN A 100 14.27 -1.68 21.47
N LEU A 101 14.78 -2.86 21.11
CA LEU A 101 16.21 -3.17 21.24
C LEU A 101 17.06 -2.20 20.39
N ARG A 102 16.70 -1.96 19.13
CA ARG A 102 17.40 -0.98 18.28
C ARG A 102 17.33 0.43 18.87
N ALA A 103 16.16 0.87 19.32
CA ALA A 103 15.99 2.19 19.92
C ALA A 103 16.85 2.36 21.20
N THR A 104 16.96 1.32 22.02
CA THR A 104 17.82 1.36 23.22
C THR A 104 19.31 1.36 22.88
N GLN A 105 19.74 0.62 21.85
CA GLN A 105 21.11 0.64 21.36
C GLN A 105 21.50 2.03 20.84
N LEU A 106 20.68 2.62 19.97
CA LEU A 106 20.90 3.98 19.45
C LEU A 106 20.98 5.02 20.57
N LYS A 107 20.12 4.93 21.59
CA LYS A 107 20.18 5.82 22.76
C LYS A 107 21.46 5.63 23.57
N ARG A 108 22.01 4.41 23.66
CA ARG A 108 23.27 4.14 24.36
C ARG A 108 24.46 4.70 23.58
N GLU A 109 24.49 4.48 22.28
CA GLU A 109 25.54 5.00 21.40
C GLU A 109 25.55 6.54 21.42
N GLU A 110 24.38 7.17 21.32
CA GLU A 110 24.25 8.63 21.42
C GLU A 110 24.78 9.15 22.76
N LYS A 111 24.41 8.50 23.88
CA LYS A 111 24.92 8.88 25.21
C LYS A 111 26.44 8.73 25.30
N GLN A 112 27.00 7.64 24.76
CA GLN A 112 28.44 7.42 24.74
C GLN A 112 29.15 8.47 23.88
N ARG A 113 28.59 8.82 22.72
CA ARG A 113 29.11 9.90 21.87
C ARG A 113 29.12 11.23 22.61
N GLN A 114 28.00 11.61 23.22
CA GLN A 114 27.91 12.85 23.99
C GLN A 114 28.87 12.87 25.19
N GLN A 115 29.05 11.75 25.88
CA GLN A 115 30.02 11.63 26.97
C GLN A 115 31.45 11.82 26.47
N ARG A 116 31.81 11.17 25.36
CA ARG A 116 33.13 11.31 24.72
C ARG A 116 33.37 12.77 24.29
N GLU A 117 32.41 13.39 23.61
CA GLU A 117 32.50 14.80 23.20
C GLU A 117 32.72 15.74 24.40
N ARG A 118 32.01 15.52 25.51
CA ARG A 118 32.19 16.31 26.74
C ARG A 118 33.57 16.10 27.35
N GLN A 119 34.07 14.87 27.37
CA GLN A 119 35.42 14.56 27.84
C GLN A 119 36.47 15.23 26.95
N CYS A 120 36.29 15.17 25.63
CA CYS A 120 37.17 15.81 24.67
C CYS A 120 37.21 17.33 24.80
N LYS A 121 36.06 17.99 24.92
CA LYS A 121 35.99 19.43 25.19
C LYS A 121 36.72 19.80 26.49
N ARG A 122 36.57 18.98 27.54
CA ARG A 122 37.26 19.19 28.81
C ARG A 122 38.78 19.06 28.67
N LEU A 123 39.23 18.00 28.02
CA LEU A 123 40.67 17.76 27.79
C LEU A 123 41.28 18.84 26.90
N ASP A 124 40.57 19.30 25.86
CA ASP A 124 41.02 20.41 25.01
C ASP A 124 41.24 21.69 25.83
N VAL A 125 40.27 22.07 26.66
CA VAL A 125 40.41 23.25 27.54
C VAL A 125 41.58 23.07 28.50
N GLN A 126 41.74 21.89 29.12
CA GLN A 126 42.87 21.63 30.03
C GLN A 126 44.22 21.71 29.31
N TRP A 127 44.32 21.12 28.12
CA TRP A 127 45.52 21.15 27.30
C TRP A 127 45.88 22.58 26.90
N GLN A 128 44.90 23.38 26.45
CA GLN A 128 45.11 24.79 26.13
C GLN A 128 45.56 25.60 27.34
N LEU A 129 44.99 25.35 28.52
CA LEU A 129 45.41 26.01 29.76
C LEU A 129 46.83 25.61 30.16
N ALA A 130 47.19 24.33 30.06
CA ALA A 130 48.55 23.86 30.32
C ALA A 130 49.56 24.50 29.35
N ARG A 131 49.20 24.59 28.06
CA ARG A 131 50.01 25.25 27.04
C ARG A 131 50.23 26.74 27.34
N LYS A 132 49.18 27.44 27.78
CA LYS A 132 49.29 28.86 28.19
C LYS A 132 50.20 29.04 29.42
N ARG A 133 50.15 28.13 30.39
CA ARG A 133 51.06 28.14 31.55
C ARG A 133 52.51 27.92 31.15
N LEU A 134 52.77 27.01 30.21
CA LEU A 134 54.10 26.78 29.65
C LEU A 134 54.66 28.04 28.97
N SER A 135 53.82 28.79 28.27
CA SER A 135 54.22 30.03 27.59
C SER A 135 54.42 31.24 28.52
N ALA A 136 54.09 31.11 29.81
CA ALA A 136 54.26 32.21 30.76
C ALA A 136 55.75 32.40 31.11
N PRO A 137 56.30 33.61 30.99
CA PRO A 137 57.68 33.87 31.39
C PRO A 137 57.83 33.71 32.93
N TYR A 138 58.94 33.10 33.37
CA TYR A 138 59.29 32.90 34.79
C TYR A 138 58.39 31.94 35.61
N SER A 139 58.05 30.76 35.07
CA SER A 139 57.40 29.73 35.89
C SER A 139 58.43 28.87 36.64
N ASN A 140 58.37 28.88 37.98
CA ASN A 140 59.15 27.97 38.84
C ASN A 140 58.74 26.49 38.70
N ARG A 141 57.81 26.18 37.78
CA ARG A 141 57.23 24.85 37.53
C ARG A 141 57.29 24.44 36.06
N TYR A 142 58.16 25.06 35.26
CA TYR A 142 58.25 24.84 33.81
C TYR A 142 58.28 23.36 33.40
N GLU A 143 59.17 22.55 33.99
CA GLU A 143 59.29 21.12 33.66
C GLU A 143 58.02 20.33 34.03
N LEU A 144 57.36 20.67 35.15
CA LEU A 144 56.09 20.05 35.53
C LEU A 144 54.96 20.40 34.57
N ASP A 145 54.89 21.65 34.13
CA ASP A 145 53.87 22.10 33.18
C ASP A 145 54.10 21.51 31.77
N LYS A 146 55.37 21.29 31.39
CA LYS A 146 55.76 20.58 30.16
C LYS A 146 55.34 19.12 30.14
N ILE A 147 55.53 18.40 31.26
CA ILE A 147 55.07 17.01 31.39
C ILE A 147 53.54 16.97 31.31
N LYS A 148 52.85 17.84 32.05
CA LYS A 148 51.38 17.90 32.04
C LYS A 148 50.80 18.23 30.67
N GLU A 149 51.42 19.14 29.92
CA GLU A 149 50.99 19.47 28.56
C GLU A 149 51.08 18.25 27.64
N LYS A 150 52.18 17.49 27.72
CA LYS A 150 52.36 16.25 26.96
C LYS A 150 51.36 15.18 27.35
N ASP A 151 51.15 14.95 28.64
CA ASP A 151 50.22 13.94 29.13
C ASP A 151 48.78 14.26 28.68
N LEU A 152 48.38 15.53 28.77
CA LEU A 152 47.06 15.99 28.31
C LEU A 152 46.93 15.88 26.78
N ALA A 153 48.00 16.18 26.02
CA ALA A 153 48.01 16.04 24.58
C ALA A 153 47.88 14.56 24.16
N GLU A 154 48.54 13.64 24.85
CA GLU A 154 48.44 12.21 24.62
C GLU A 154 47.03 11.68 24.96
N GLN A 155 46.49 12.05 26.12
CA GLN A 155 45.12 11.69 26.51
C GLN A 155 44.09 12.23 25.51
N TYR A 156 44.24 13.47 25.06
CA TYR A 156 43.37 14.04 24.05
C TYR A 156 43.48 13.27 22.72
N ARG A 157 44.68 12.93 22.26
CA ARG A 157 44.87 12.13 21.04
C ARG A 157 44.28 10.73 21.16
N ALA A 158 44.39 10.08 22.31
CA ALA A 158 43.88 8.73 22.52
C ALA A 158 42.35 8.67 22.58
N LEU A 159 41.70 9.71 23.11
CA LEU A 159 40.25 9.72 23.35
C LEU A 159 39.45 10.40 22.21
N CYS A 160 40.04 11.40 21.55
CA CYS A 160 39.34 12.38 20.72
C CYS A 160 39.74 12.42 19.25
N LYS A 161 40.76 11.66 18.85
CA LYS A 161 41.17 11.45 17.45
C LYS A 161 40.78 10.05 17.00
#